data_AF-A0A966R4N7-F1
#
_entry.id   AF-A0A966R4N7-F1
#
_cell.length_a   1.000
_cell.length_b   1.000
_cell.length_c   1.000
_cell.angle_alpha   90.00
_cell.angle_beta   90.00
_cell.angle_gamma   90.00
#
_symmetry.space_group_name_H-M   'P 1'
#
loop_
_entity.id
_entity.type
_entity.pdbx_description
1 polymer ?
#
loop_
_entity_poly.entity_id
_entity_poly.type
_entity_poly.pdbx_seq_one_letter_code
_entity_poly.pdbx_strand_id
1 'polypeptide(L)'
;MLRLYHTTFTATPQPLLEEIPASHAQLLARCSGPDAFDGGRTAAWLAALGPAATWRAVRDGHTGHTIHCVSDRPAEALTVDLRLGLRLMAWMRGRGRGPPLTWYWWDQPWPRVLGAGELPGRDAINGGWAVPGVPEIHVYRREEAHKVLLHECIHALGLDIPAPLLVPVRRRFETALGRALWPHFGEAWTELAAEWMWAATGADYEARWTAQKRCAEEQAGLVWSRTRESRSAEDTNVFAYYVMKWVLMAHTEAVLLAPAASVPHWWSWWEKALPELERLAAGAGAAGAGTVRMGMTCAGKGRLQRLPTTTTE
;
A
#
# COMPACT_ATOMS: atom_id res chain seq x y z
N MET A 1 16.49 -13.04 -4.77
CA MET A 1 15.74 -11.92 -5.38
C MET A 1 15.77 -10.62 -4.55
N LEU A 2 15.50 -10.61 -3.22
CA LEU A 2 15.54 -9.37 -2.40
C LEU A 2 16.84 -8.58 -2.57
N ARG A 3 17.99 -9.27 -2.46
CA ARG A 3 19.32 -8.67 -2.62
C ARG A 3 19.46 -7.90 -3.94
N LEU A 4 18.92 -8.42 -5.04
CA LEU A 4 18.96 -7.74 -6.34
C LEU A 4 18.18 -6.42 -6.28
N TYR A 5 16.94 -6.45 -5.76
CA TYR A 5 16.13 -5.25 -5.59
C TYR A 5 16.83 -4.23 -4.69
N HIS A 6 17.40 -4.68 -3.57
CA HIS A 6 18.19 -3.83 -2.67
C HIS A 6 19.39 -3.18 -3.36
N THR A 7 20.15 -3.96 -4.16
CA THR A 7 21.27 -3.43 -4.95
C THR A 7 20.79 -2.38 -5.95
N THR A 8 19.69 -2.62 -6.67
CA THR A 8 19.16 -1.63 -7.63
C THR A 8 18.61 -0.36 -6.98
N PHE A 9 17.95 -0.48 -5.82
CA PHE A 9 17.49 0.68 -5.06
C PHE A 9 18.68 1.48 -4.53
N THR A 10 19.68 0.81 -3.96
CA THR A 10 20.90 1.47 -3.45
C THR A 10 21.66 2.17 -4.57
N ALA A 11 21.71 1.56 -5.77
CA ALA A 11 22.30 2.16 -6.97
C ALA A 11 21.45 3.28 -7.59
N THR A 12 20.18 3.46 -7.16
CA THR A 12 19.34 4.57 -7.62
C THR A 12 19.89 5.86 -7.02
N PRO A 13 20.27 6.86 -7.86
CA PRO A 13 20.83 8.12 -7.40
C PRO A 13 19.93 8.84 -6.39
N GLN A 14 20.55 9.67 -5.54
CA GLN A 14 19.78 10.59 -4.72
C GLN A 14 19.13 11.65 -5.62
N PRO A 15 17.87 12.03 -5.36
CA PRO A 15 17.19 13.04 -6.17
C PRO A 15 17.79 14.42 -5.95
N LEU A 16 17.82 15.22 -7.00
CA LEU A 16 18.12 16.65 -6.91
C LEU A 16 16.81 17.38 -6.62
N LEU A 17 16.60 17.78 -5.37
CA LEU A 17 15.38 18.50 -4.99
C LEU A 17 15.34 19.91 -5.57
N GLU A 18 14.38 20.16 -6.44
CA GLU A 18 13.98 21.49 -6.90
C GLU A 18 12.61 21.84 -6.31
N GLU A 19 12.51 22.92 -5.56
CA GLU A 19 11.22 23.43 -5.13
C GLU A 19 10.45 23.99 -6.34
N ILE A 20 9.16 23.66 -6.43
CA ILE A 20 8.26 24.11 -7.49
C ILE A 20 6.96 24.67 -6.88
N PRO A 21 6.17 25.47 -7.61
CA PRO A 21 4.86 25.88 -7.14
C PRO A 21 3.97 24.67 -6.83
N ALA A 22 3.35 24.65 -5.65
CA ALA A 22 2.41 23.60 -5.29
C ALA A 22 1.13 23.68 -6.15
N SER A 23 0.61 22.53 -6.55
CA SER A 23 -0.65 22.46 -7.31
C SER A 23 -1.84 22.43 -6.35
N HIS A 24 -2.12 23.57 -5.71
CA HIS A 24 -3.24 23.72 -4.76
C HIS A 24 -4.57 23.30 -5.39
N ALA A 25 -4.81 23.71 -6.64
CA ALA A 25 -6.05 23.38 -7.36
C ALA A 25 -6.26 21.87 -7.50
N GLN A 26 -5.21 21.11 -7.86
CA GLN A 26 -5.32 19.64 -7.97
C GLN A 26 -5.54 18.99 -6.61
N LEU A 27 -4.80 19.43 -5.59
CA LEU A 27 -4.93 18.89 -4.24
C LEU A 27 -6.29 19.21 -3.58
N LEU A 28 -6.96 20.30 -3.98
CA LEU A 28 -8.28 20.66 -3.47
C LEU A 28 -9.41 20.01 -4.28
N ALA A 29 -9.30 19.99 -5.61
CA ALA A 29 -10.33 19.45 -6.49
C ALA A 29 -10.61 17.96 -6.23
N ARG A 30 -9.62 17.21 -5.76
CA ARG A 30 -9.76 15.77 -5.47
C ARG A 30 -10.34 15.45 -4.09
N CYS A 31 -10.48 16.44 -3.21
CA CYS A 31 -10.96 16.26 -1.84
C CYS A 31 -12.43 16.63 -1.64
N SER A 32 -13.05 17.21 -2.67
CA SER A 32 -14.39 17.80 -2.61
C SER A 32 -15.28 17.23 -3.70
N GLY A 33 -16.57 17.10 -3.42
CA GLY A 33 -17.58 16.62 -4.35
C GLY A 33 -18.20 15.27 -3.97
N PRO A 34 -19.22 14.83 -4.73
CA PRO A 34 -19.92 13.57 -4.48
C PRO A 34 -19.00 12.33 -4.61
N ASP A 35 -17.90 12.46 -5.35
CA ASP A 35 -16.93 11.39 -5.60
C ASP A 35 -15.70 11.46 -4.67
N ALA A 36 -15.77 12.24 -3.58
CA ALA A 36 -14.68 12.29 -2.60
C ALA A 36 -14.40 10.89 -2.04
N PHE A 37 -13.14 10.44 -2.16
CA PHE A 37 -12.74 9.06 -1.89
C PHE A 37 -12.91 8.62 -0.43
N ASP A 38 -13.03 9.56 0.51
CA ASP A 38 -13.19 9.34 1.94
C ASP A 38 -14.41 10.07 2.54
N GLY A 39 -15.42 10.35 1.72
CA GLY A 39 -16.66 11.00 2.18
C GLY A 39 -16.47 12.46 2.63
N GLY A 40 -15.42 13.13 2.16
CA GLY A 40 -15.14 14.54 2.46
C GLY A 40 -14.32 14.75 3.74
N ARG A 41 -13.87 13.68 4.39
CA ARG A 41 -13.02 13.75 5.59
C ARG A 41 -11.71 14.49 5.28
N THR A 42 -11.11 14.27 4.11
CA THR A 42 -9.92 15.00 3.66
C THR A 42 -10.18 16.49 3.54
N ALA A 43 -11.30 16.90 2.93
CA ALA A 43 -11.66 18.31 2.80
C ALA A 43 -11.87 18.97 4.16
N ALA A 44 -12.54 18.29 5.10
CA ALA A 44 -12.73 18.80 6.45
C ALA A 44 -11.39 19.01 7.18
N TRP A 45 -10.44 18.07 7.04
CA TRP A 45 -9.10 18.22 7.60
C TRP A 45 -8.34 19.38 6.98
N LEU A 46 -8.32 19.50 5.65
CA LEU A 46 -7.67 20.63 4.97
C LEU A 46 -8.24 21.97 5.40
N ALA A 47 -9.57 22.07 5.54
CA ALA A 47 -10.22 23.27 6.04
C ALA A 47 -9.81 23.59 7.49
N ALA A 48 -9.69 22.57 8.34
CA ALA A 48 -9.27 22.72 9.73
C ALA A 48 -7.80 23.18 9.88
N LEU A 49 -6.91 22.80 8.94
CA LEU A 49 -5.53 23.30 8.93
C LEU A 49 -5.47 24.79 8.63
N GLY A 50 -6.32 25.29 7.71
CA GLY A 50 -6.39 26.70 7.35
C GLY A 50 -5.01 27.28 6.99
N PRO A 51 -4.62 28.45 7.53
CA PRO A 51 -3.30 29.05 7.30
C PRO A 51 -2.11 28.24 7.83
N ALA A 52 -2.34 27.26 8.72
CA ALA A 52 -1.29 26.41 9.27
C ALA A 52 -0.91 25.24 8.34
N ALA A 53 -1.66 25.04 7.25
CA ALA A 53 -1.34 24.01 6.27
C ALA A 53 0.01 24.26 5.61
N THR A 54 0.90 23.27 5.67
CA THR A 54 2.16 23.30 4.92
C THR A 54 1.92 22.73 3.53
N TRP A 55 2.01 23.60 2.53
CA TRP A 55 1.97 23.23 1.12
C TRP A 55 3.38 23.17 0.59
N ARG A 56 3.79 22.02 0.05
CA ARG A 56 5.12 21.83 -0.49
C ARG A 56 5.06 21.07 -1.79
N ALA A 57 5.86 21.48 -2.76
CA ALA A 57 6.01 20.71 -3.98
C ALA A 57 7.45 20.71 -4.45
N VAL A 58 7.92 19.52 -4.83
CA VAL A 58 9.28 19.30 -5.28
C VAL A 58 9.29 18.54 -6.59
N ARG A 59 10.34 18.78 -7.37
CA ARG A 59 10.69 18.02 -8.56
C ARG A 59 12.09 17.44 -8.39
N ASP A 60 12.30 16.22 -8.86
CA ASP A 60 13.65 15.71 -9.06
C ASP A 60 14.23 16.25 -10.37
N GLY A 61 15.25 17.10 -10.27
CA GLY A 61 15.93 17.71 -11.42
C GLY A 61 16.59 16.70 -12.36
N HIS A 62 16.80 15.45 -11.94
CA HIS A 62 17.36 14.40 -12.79
C HIS A 62 16.32 13.65 -13.62
N THR A 63 15.16 13.35 -13.02
CA THR A 63 14.18 12.42 -13.59
C THR A 63 12.88 13.09 -14.03
N GLY A 64 12.65 14.32 -13.54
CA GLY A 64 11.41 15.07 -13.73
C GLY A 64 10.25 14.60 -12.87
N HIS A 65 10.44 13.62 -11.98
CA HIS A 65 9.39 13.19 -11.05
C HIS A 65 8.97 14.33 -10.13
N THR A 66 7.68 14.43 -9.83
CA THR A 66 7.13 15.52 -9.01
C THR A 66 6.34 14.99 -7.82
N ILE A 67 6.40 15.71 -6.71
CA ILE A 67 5.53 15.49 -5.56
C ILE A 67 4.84 16.81 -5.23
N HIS A 68 3.52 16.76 -5.05
CA HIS A 68 2.72 17.83 -4.46
C HIS A 68 2.17 17.33 -3.14
N CYS A 69 2.51 17.99 -2.03
CA CYS A 69 2.17 17.56 -0.69
C CYS A 69 1.46 18.67 0.08
N VAL A 70 0.48 18.26 0.88
CA VAL A 70 -0.13 19.09 1.94
C VAL A 70 -0.07 18.35 3.27
N SER A 71 0.36 19.05 4.32
CA SER A 71 0.61 18.48 5.64
C SER A 71 0.30 19.45 6.79
N ASP A 72 0.09 18.89 7.98
CA ASP A 72 0.10 19.61 9.26
C ASP A 72 1.50 19.69 9.90
N ARG A 73 2.50 19.01 9.32
CA ARG A 73 3.90 19.04 9.75
C ARG A 73 4.64 20.22 9.12
N PRO A 74 5.65 20.78 9.80
CA PRO A 74 6.50 21.82 9.23
C PRO A 74 7.28 21.29 8.01
N ALA A 75 7.65 22.20 7.09
CA ALA A 75 8.26 21.87 5.81
C ALA A 75 9.54 21.03 5.94
N GLU A 76 10.35 21.31 6.96
CA GLU A 76 11.61 20.62 7.24
C GLU A 76 11.38 19.13 7.49
N ALA A 77 10.32 18.79 8.24
CA ALA A 77 9.96 17.42 8.58
C ALA A 77 9.50 16.59 7.36
N LEU A 78 9.11 17.25 6.26
CA LEU A 78 8.71 16.58 5.02
C LEU A 78 9.90 16.23 4.13
N THR A 79 11.06 16.89 4.31
CA THR A 79 12.18 16.80 3.35
C THR A 79 12.66 15.37 3.14
N VAL A 80 12.79 14.60 4.22
CA VAL A 80 13.24 13.20 4.15
C VAL A 80 12.24 12.34 3.39
N ASP A 81 10.95 12.51 3.68
CA ASP A 81 9.87 11.76 3.02
C ASP A 81 9.78 12.07 1.53
N LEU A 82 9.92 13.35 1.15
CA LEU A 82 9.89 13.81 -0.24
C LEU A 82 11.09 13.29 -1.04
N ARG A 83 12.30 13.34 -0.47
CA ARG A 83 13.50 12.73 -1.11
C ARG A 83 13.31 11.23 -1.31
N LEU A 84 12.83 10.52 -0.29
CA LEU A 84 12.58 9.10 -0.39
C LEU A 84 11.53 8.80 -1.47
N GLY A 85 10.43 9.56 -1.51
CA GLY A 85 9.38 9.41 -2.53
C GLY A 85 9.89 9.57 -3.95
N LEU A 86 10.64 10.64 -4.24
CA LEU A 86 11.24 10.87 -5.56
C LEU A 86 12.19 9.74 -5.94
N ARG A 87 13.01 9.26 -4.99
CA ARG A 87 13.93 8.14 -5.21
C ARG A 87 13.18 6.84 -5.51
N LEU A 88 12.07 6.56 -4.82
CA LEU A 88 11.24 5.38 -5.08
C LEU A 88 10.58 5.44 -6.47
N MET A 89 10.03 6.58 -6.86
CA MET A 89 9.47 6.76 -8.21
C MET A 89 10.54 6.56 -9.29
N ALA A 90 11.74 7.14 -9.10
CA ALA A 90 12.87 6.95 -9.99
C ALA A 90 13.30 5.48 -10.08
N TRP A 91 13.32 4.78 -8.93
CA TRP A 91 13.66 3.36 -8.88
C TRP A 91 12.60 2.50 -9.61
N MET A 92 11.32 2.75 -9.36
CA MET A 92 10.20 2.03 -9.97
C MET A 92 10.15 2.19 -11.49
N ARG A 93 10.36 3.41 -11.98
CA ARG A 93 10.38 3.68 -13.43
C ARG A 93 11.61 3.08 -14.12
N GLY A 94 12.69 2.88 -13.37
CA GLY A 94 13.98 2.45 -13.92
C GLY A 94 14.57 3.47 -14.91
N ARG A 95 15.58 3.05 -15.67
CA ARG A 95 16.24 3.91 -16.66
C ARG A 95 15.37 4.06 -17.92
N GLY A 96 14.51 5.09 -17.94
CA GLY A 96 14.15 5.80 -19.19
C GLY A 96 13.00 5.24 -20.03
N ARG A 97 11.94 4.68 -19.43
CA ARG A 97 10.69 4.40 -20.17
C ARG A 97 9.51 5.17 -19.56
N GLY A 98 8.68 5.76 -20.42
CA GLY A 98 7.46 6.49 -20.04
C GLY A 98 7.67 7.93 -19.54
N PRO A 99 6.58 8.69 -19.32
CA PRO A 99 6.62 10.02 -18.71
C PRO A 99 7.00 9.97 -17.22
N PRO A 100 7.48 11.08 -16.62
CA PRO A 100 7.66 11.16 -15.18
C PRO A 100 6.35 10.98 -14.42
N LEU A 101 6.42 10.25 -13.30
CA LEU A 101 5.33 10.12 -12.33
C LEU A 101 5.15 11.42 -11.53
N THR A 102 3.89 11.75 -11.26
CA THR A 102 3.46 12.81 -10.34
C THR A 102 2.77 12.19 -9.13
N TRP A 103 3.23 12.52 -7.93
CA TRP A 103 2.63 12.06 -6.67
C TRP A 103 1.91 13.20 -5.95
N TYR A 104 0.60 13.09 -5.78
CA TYR A 104 -0.21 13.93 -4.90
C TYR A 104 -0.35 13.26 -3.53
N TRP A 105 0.13 13.95 -2.49
CA TRP A 105 0.18 13.43 -1.14
C TRP A 105 -0.58 14.32 -0.15
N TRP A 106 -1.65 13.77 0.44
CA TRP A 106 -2.28 14.33 1.62
C TRP A 106 -1.71 13.62 2.85
N ASP A 107 -0.83 14.28 3.58
CA ASP A 107 -0.08 13.71 4.70
C ASP A 107 -0.93 13.62 5.99
N GLN A 108 -2.05 12.91 5.91
CA GLN A 108 -3.02 12.80 6.99
C GLN A 108 -2.50 11.92 8.13
N PRO A 109 -2.69 12.32 9.40
CA PRO A 109 -2.14 11.60 10.54
C PRO A 109 -2.97 10.38 10.99
N TRP A 110 -4.09 10.07 10.31
CA TRP A 110 -5.03 9.06 10.80
C TRP A 110 -4.60 7.64 10.49
N PRO A 111 -4.37 6.81 11.53
CA PRO A 111 -4.01 5.42 11.31
C PRO A 111 -5.22 4.61 10.83
N ARG A 112 -4.95 3.52 10.12
CA ARG A 112 -5.94 2.52 9.74
C ARG A 112 -6.19 1.59 10.92
N VAL A 113 -7.26 1.86 11.65
CA VAL A 113 -7.59 1.16 12.89
C VAL A 113 -9.01 0.63 12.79
N LEU A 114 -9.13 -0.69 12.86
CA LEU A 114 -10.40 -1.40 12.84
C LEU A 114 -10.79 -1.76 14.28
N GLY A 115 -11.97 -1.32 14.71
CA GLY A 115 -12.50 -1.58 16.04
C GLY A 115 -12.75 -3.06 16.30
N ALA A 116 -13.02 -3.40 17.56
CA ALA A 116 -13.43 -4.74 17.94
C ALA A 116 -14.80 -5.07 17.31
N GLY A 117 -14.93 -6.24 16.68
CA GLY A 117 -16.17 -6.66 16.02
C GLY A 117 -16.51 -5.93 14.71
N GLU A 118 -15.76 -4.89 14.33
CA GLU A 118 -15.98 -4.20 13.06
C GLU A 118 -15.50 -5.05 11.87
N LEU A 119 -16.32 -5.08 10.83
CA LEU A 119 -15.92 -5.59 9.52
C LEU A 119 -15.08 -4.54 8.79
N PRO A 120 -13.97 -4.92 8.14
CA PRO A 120 -13.13 -3.98 7.43
C PRO A 120 -13.85 -3.38 6.21
N GLY A 121 -14.08 -2.06 6.27
CA GLY A 121 -14.67 -1.25 5.20
C GLY A 121 -13.63 -0.51 4.35
N ARG A 122 -14.09 0.31 3.39
CA ARG A 122 -13.24 1.00 2.41
C ARG A 122 -12.17 1.85 3.09
N ASP A 123 -12.56 2.54 4.16
CA ASP A 123 -11.68 3.38 4.97
C ASP A 123 -10.60 2.61 5.74
N ALA A 124 -10.78 1.30 5.92
CA ALA A 124 -9.82 0.43 6.60
C ALA A 124 -8.75 -0.13 5.66
N ILE A 125 -8.97 -0.10 4.34
CA ILE A 125 -8.05 -0.68 3.37
C ILE A 125 -7.42 0.35 2.45
N ASN A 126 -8.17 1.38 2.05
CA ASN A 126 -7.74 2.24 0.98
C ASN A 126 -6.76 3.29 1.51
N GLY A 127 -5.56 3.35 0.93
CA GLY A 127 -4.51 4.34 1.26
C GLY A 127 -4.16 5.29 0.12
N GLY A 128 -4.54 4.94 -1.12
CA GLY A 128 -4.18 5.66 -2.32
C GLY A 128 -5.10 5.34 -3.49
N TRP A 129 -4.77 5.90 -4.66
CA TRP A 129 -5.39 5.57 -5.92
C TRP A 129 -4.50 6.01 -7.08
N ALA A 130 -4.47 5.18 -8.13
CA ALA A 130 -3.95 5.52 -9.44
C ALA A 130 -4.90 5.00 -10.52
N VAL A 131 -4.88 5.65 -11.67
CA VAL A 131 -5.50 5.09 -12.88
C VAL A 131 -4.45 4.24 -13.60
N PRO A 132 -4.73 2.97 -13.92
CA PRO A 132 -3.78 2.12 -14.61
C PRO A 132 -3.22 2.76 -15.89
N GLY A 133 -1.88 2.86 -15.96
CA GLY A 133 -1.16 3.46 -17.11
C GLY A 133 -1.16 4.99 -17.18
N VAL A 134 -1.77 5.68 -16.21
CA VAL A 134 -1.69 7.14 -16.08
C VAL A 134 -0.61 7.47 -15.05
N PRO A 135 0.39 8.33 -15.36
CA PRO A 135 1.54 8.60 -14.49
C PRO A 135 1.19 9.54 -13.31
N GLU A 136 0.01 9.38 -12.72
CA GLU A 136 -0.49 10.16 -11.59
C GLU A 136 -0.82 9.21 -10.44
N ILE A 137 -0.33 9.56 -9.26
CA ILE A 137 -0.45 8.77 -8.03
C ILE A 137 -1.05 9.65 -6.95
N HIS A 138 -2.06 9.14 -6.27
CA HIS A 138 -2.71 9.82 -5.16
C HIS A 138 -2.52 8.99 -3.89
N VAL A 139 -2.00 9.58 -2.82
CA VAL A 139 -1.87 8.94 -1.51
C VAL A 139 -2.37 9.90 -0.47
N TYR A 140 -3.24 9.46 0.43
CA TYR A 140 -3.92 10.38 1.35
C TYR A 140 -3.67 10.05 2.81
N ARG A 141 -2.58 9.33 3.14
CA ARG A 141 -2.20 9.05 4.52
C ARG A 141 -0.71 9.20 4.74
N ARG A 142 -0.34 9.55 5.97
CA ARG A 142 1.04 9.53 6.48
C ARG A 142 1.52 8.12 6.72
N GLU A 143 0.70 7.33 7.38
CA GLU A 143 1.01 5.94 7.72
C GLU A 143 1.32 5.18 6.42
N GLU A 144 2.56 4.70 6.30
CA GLU A 144 3.01 3.87 5.18
C GLU A 144 2.95 4.54 3.81
N ALA A 145 2.94 5.88 3.76
CA ALA A 145 2.82 6.66 2.53
C ALA A 145 3.71 6.15 1.39
N HIS A 146 4.97 5.78 1.69
CA HIS A 146 5.92 5.29 0.70
C HIS A 146 5.63 3.88 0.18
N LYS A 147 4.99 3.02 0.96
CA LYS A 147 4.57 1.71 0.46
C LYS A 147 3.34 1.83 -0.41
N VAL A 148 2.39 2.66 0.00
CA VAL A 148 1.23 3.00 -0.82
C VAL A 148 1.72 3.65 -2.12
N LEU A 149 2.71 4.54 -2.07
CA LEU A 149 3.36 5.07 -3.28
C LEU A 149 3.88 3.95 -4.19
N LEU A 150 4.58 2.94 -3.67
CA LEU A 150 5.05 1.80 -4.47
C LEU A 150 3.89 0.99 -5.06
N HIS A 151 2.82 0.76 -4.29
CA HIS A 151 1.60 0.13 -4.74
C HIS A 151 0.97 0.90 -5.91
N GLU A 152 0.72 2.20 -5.73
CA GLU A 152 0.12 3.03 -6.77
C GLU A 152 1.04 3.24 -7.98
N CYS A 153 2.38 3.18 -7.80
CA CYS A 153 3.32 3.17 -8.92
C CYS A 153 3.11 1.95 -9.83
N ILE A 154 2.79 0.78 -9.27
CA ILE A 154 2.52 -0.43 -10.07
C ILE A 154 1.33 -0.17 -11.01
N HIS A 155 0.25 0.40 -10.48
CA HIS A 155 -0.91 0.81 -11.26
C HIS A 155 -0.57 1.87 -12.31
N ALA A 156 0.02 2.99 -11.87
CA ALA A 156 0.35 4.12 -12.74
C ALA A 156 1.27 3.72 -13.92
N LEU A 157 2.15 2.73 -13.71
CA LEU A 157 3.04 2.19 -14.73
C LEU A 157 2.43 1.05 -15.56
N GLY A 158 1.20 0.62 -15.26
CA GLY A 158 0.51 -0.48 -15.95
C GLY A 158 1.19 -1.84 -15.72
N LEU A 159 1.81 -2.03 -14.56
CA LEU A 159 2.54 -3.24 -14.19
C LEU A 159 1.65 -4.31 -13.57
N ASP A 160 0.35 -4.04 -13.42
CA ASP A 160 -0.64 -4.97 -12.89
C ASP A 160 -0.72 -6.30 -13.64
N ILE A 161 -1.17 -7.33 -12.93
CA ILE A 161 -1.65 -8.55 -13.56
C ILE A 161 -2.92 -8.20 -14.37
N PRO A 162 -2.95 -8.47 -15.70
CA PRO A 162 -4.12 -8.17 -16.51
C PRO A 162 -5.40 -8.82 -15.97
N ALA A 163 -6.45 -8.02 -15.80
CA ALA A 163 -7.74 -8.47 -15.28
C ALA A 163 -8.29 -9.75 -15.95
N PRO A 164 -8.20 -9.95 -17.28
CA PRO A 164 -8.68 -11.18 -17.93
C PRO A 164 -8.05 -12.47 -17.39
N LEU A 165 -6.81 -12.43 -16.90
CA LEU A 165 -6.15 -13.59 -16.31
C LEU A 165 -6.72 -13.95 -14.93
N LEU A 166 -7.21 -12.94 -14.20
CA LEU A 166 -7.71 -13.07 -12.83
C LEU A 166 -9.17 -13.53 -12.78
N VAL A 167 -9.97 -13.27 -13.83
CA VAL A 167 -11.41 -13.58 -13.85
C VAL A 167 -11.71 -15.06 -13.55
N PRO A 168 -11.06 -16.06 -14.18
CA PRO A 168 -11.37 -17.47 -13.92
C PRO A 168 -11.08 -17.88 -12.48
N VAL A 169 -9.95 -17.45 -11.92
CA VAL A 169 -9.58 -17.79 -10.55
C VAL A 169 -10.48 -17.08 -9.54
N ARG A 170 -10.79 -15.80 -9.75
CA ARG A 170 -11.71 -15.02 -8.90
C ARG A 170 -13.08 -15.70 -8.81
N ARG A 171 -13.67 -16.10 -9.94
CA ARG A 171 -14.98 -16.79 -9.96
C ARG A 171 -14.99 -18.09 -9.15
N ARG A 172 -13.85 -18.79 -9.11
CA ARG A 172 -13.70 -20.01 -8.32
C ARG A 172 -13.74 -19.70 -6.83
N PHE A 173 -13.06 -18.64 -6.40
CA PHE A 173 -13.17 -18.11 -5.03
C PHE A 173 -14.59 -17.63 -4.70
N GLU A 174 -15.24 -16.87 -5.58
CA GLU A 174 -16.62 -16.39 -5.40
C GLU A 174 -17.59 -17.55 -5.14
N THR A 175 -17.44 -18.63 -5.90
CA THR A 175 -18.24 -19.85 -5.76
C THR A 175 -17.98 -20.52 -4.41
N ALA A 176 -16.72 -20.67 -4.01
CA ALA A 176 -16.36 -21.35 -2.76
C ALA A 176 -16.73 -20.55 -1.50
N LEU A 177 -16.59 -19.23 -1.55
CA LEU A 177 -16.91 -18.32 -0.45
C LEU A 177 -18.41 -17.98 -0.39
N GLY A 178 -19.18 -18.30 -1.43
CA GLY A 178 -20.60 -17.97 -1.50
C GLY A 178 -20.88 -16.46 -1.53
N ARG A 179 -19.94 -15.65 -2.03
CA ARG A 179 -20.04 -14.19 -2.11
C ARG A 179 -19.31 -13.63 -3.32
N ALA A 180 -19.73 -12.46 -3.79
CA ALA A 180 -19.00 -11.74 -4.83
C ALA A 180 -17.70 -11.13 -4.27
N LEU A 181 -16.63 -11.23 -5.04
CA LEU A 181 -15.36 -10.57 -4.77
C LEU A 181 -15.21 -9.39 -5.73
N TRP A 182 -14.63 -8.31 -5.24
CA TRP A 182 -14.40 -7.13 -6.05
C TRP A 182 -13.49 -7.48 -7.27
N PRO A 183 -13.64 -6.84 -8.44
CA PRO A 183 -12.94 -7.23 -9.66
C PRO A 183 -11.42 -7.06 -9.60
N HIS A 184 -10.93 -6.34 -8.60
CA HIS A 184 -9.51 -6.08 -8.36
C HIS A 184 -8.84 -7.21 -7.55
N PHE A 185 -9.08 -8.48 -7.91
CA PHE A 185 -8.43 -9.63 -7.25
C PHE A 185 -6.89 -9.61 -7.40
N GLY A 186 -6.39 -8.87 -8.39
CA GLY A 186 -4.96 -8.65 -8.63
C GLY A 186 -4.26 -7.84 -7.53
N GLU A 187 -5.01 -7.13 -6.70
CA GLU A 187 -4.47 -6.31 -5.60
C GLU A 187 -3.67 -7.13 -4.58
N ALA A 188 -3.99 -8.42 -4.44
CA ALA A 188 -3.20 -9.35 -3.63
C ALA A 188 -1.73 -9.40 -4.08
N TRP A 189 -1.50 -9.35 -5.40
CA TRP A 189 -0.15 -9.29 -5.97
C TRP A 189 0.45 -7.90 -5.84
N THR A 190 -0.30 -6.85 -6.16
CA THR A 190 0.18 -5.45 -6.11
C THR A 190 0.68 -5.12 -4.70
N GLU A 191 -0.08 -5.51 -3.68
CA GLU A 191 0.32 -5.40 -2.28
C GLU A 191 1.59 -6.15 -1.93
N LEU A 192 1.66 -7.44 -2.29
CA LEU A 192 2.83 -8.27 -2.03
C LEU A 192 4.08 -7.65 -2.67
N ALA A 193 3.97 -7.23 -3.93
CA ALA A 193 5.05 -6.62 -4.67
C ALA A 193 5.50 -5.30 -4.01
N ALA A 194 4.57 -4.42 -3.66
CA ALA A 194 4.87 -3.17 -2.96
C ALA A 194 5.56 -3.40 -1.61
N GLU A 195 5.09 -4.36 -0.80
CA GLU A 195 5.70 -4.70 0.49
C GLU A 195 7.09 -5.33 0.34
N TRP A 196 7.28 -6.20 -0.65
CA TRP A 196 8.58 -6.78 -0.98
C TRP A 196 9.58 -5.70 -1.39
N MET A 197 9.17 -4.83 -2.30
CA MET A 197 9.97 -3.70 -2.76
C MET A 197 10.34 -2.77 -1.61
N TRP A 198 9.37 -2.48 -0.73
CA TRP A 198 9.64 -1.70 0.47
C TRP A 198 10.66 -2.37 1.39
N ALA A 199 10.55 -3.68 1.65
CA ALA A 199 11.54 -4.39 2.46
C ALA A 199 12.95 -4.25 1.86
N ALA A 200 13.08 -4.36 0.54
CA ALA A 200 14.33 -4.22 -0.19
C ALA A 200 14.99 -2.83 -0.09
N THR A 201 14.26 -1.78 0.30
CA THR A 201 14.85 -0.44 0.48
C THR A 201 15.82 -0.34 1.66
N GLY A 202 15.73 -1.26 2.64
CA GLY A 202 16.55 -1.24 3.86
C GLY A 202 17.77 -2.14 3.76
N ALA A 203 18.85 -1.80 4.47
CA ALA A 203 20.05 -2.65 4.55
C ALA A 203 19.77 -4.00 5.24
N ASP A 204 18.75 -4.04 6.10
CA ASP A 204 18.24 -5.20 6.84
C ASP A 204 17.04 -5.87 6.12
N TYR A 205 17.02 -5.84 4.77
CA TYR A 205 15.88 -6.27 3.97
C TYR A 205 15.36 -7.68 4.30
N GLU A 206 16.22 -8.64 4.66
CA GLU A 206 15.80 -10.00 5.04
C GLU A 206 15.01 -10.01 6.36
N ALA A 207 15.48 -9.24 7.35
CA ALA A 207 14.81 -9.11 8.63
C ALA A 207 13.47 -8.39 8.48
N ARG A 208 13.43 -7.31 7.67
CA ARG A 208 12.19 -6.58 7.34
C ARG A 208 11.18 -7.48 6.64
N TRP A 209 11.61 -8.24 5.63
CA TRP A 209 10.72 -9.16 4.93
C TRP A 209 10.21 -10.29 5.82
N THR A 210 11.07 -10.82 6.69
CA THR A 210 10.66 -11.85 7.66
C THR A 210 9.64 -11.30 8.66
N ALA A 211 9.83 -10.07 9.14
CA ALA A 211 8.84 -9.38 9.98
C ALA A 211 7.53 -9.13 9.22
N GLN A 212 7.62 -8.77 7.93
CA GLN A 212 6.45 -8.55 7.09
C GLN A 212 5.60 -9.79 6.92
N LYS A 213 6.21 -10.95 6.62
CA LYS A 213 5.49 -12.22 6.49
C LYS A 213 4.74 -12.59 7.77
N ARG A 214 5.38 -12.41 8.94
CA ARG A 214 4.72 -12.64 10.24
C ARG A 214 3.54 -11.71 10.47
N CYS A 215 3.69 -10.44 10.10
CA CYS A 215 2.57 -9.50 10.18
C CYS A 215 1.41 -9.92 9.28
N ALA A 216 1.70 -10.26 8.01
CA ALA A 216 0.68 -10.68 7.06
C ALA A 216 -0.06 -11.93 7.54
N GLU A 217 0.62 -12.87 8.21
CA GLU A 217 0.02 -14.03 8.86
C GLU A 217 -0.93 -13.64 9.99
N GLU A 218 -0.50 -12.77 10.92
CA GLU A 218 -1.36 -12.26 12.01
C GLU A 218 -2.61 -11.55 11.44
N GLN A 219 -2.44 -10.68 10.44
CA GLN A 219 -3.53 -9.96 9.78
C GLN A 219 -4.47 -10.91 9.04
N ALA A 220 -3.95 -11.91 8.31
CA ALA A 220 -4.75 -12.88 7.59
C ALA A 220 -5.65 -13.67 8.54
N GLY A 221 -5.12 -14.16 9.67
CA GLY A 221 -5.92 -14.85 10.69
C GLY A 221 -7.01 -13.96 11.30
N LEU A 222 -6.68 -12.70 11.63
CA LEU A 222 -7.64 -11.72 12.18
C LEU A 222 -8.74 -11.34 11.18
N VAL A 223 -8.38 -11.11 9.93
CA VAL A 223 -9.33 -10.78 8.86
C VAL A 223 -10.22 -11.98 8.55
N TRP A 224 -9.63 -13.18 8.46
CA TRP A 224 -10.38 -14.40 8.18
C TRP A 224 -11.37 -14.72 9.29
N SER A 225 -10.98 -14.59 10.58
CA SER A 225 -11.89 -14.84 11.70
C SER A 225 -13.14 -13.95 11.70
N ARG A 226 -13.04 -12.73 11.14
CA ARG A 226 -14.16 -11.78 11.03
C ARG A 226 -14.98 -11.96 9.76
N THR A 227 -14.32 -12.30 8.65
CA THR A 227 -14.95 -12.24 7.33
C THR A 227 -15.35 -13.59 6.77
N ARG A 228 -14.85 -14.73 7.27
CA ARG A 228 -15.08 -16.05 6.64
C ARG A 228 -16.55 -16.41 6.44
N GLU A 229 -17.41 -16.08 7.41
CA GLU A 229 -18.86 -16.35 7.34
C GLU A 229 -19.65 -15.21 6.69
N SER A 230 -18.99 -14.09 6.36
CA SER A 230 -19.67 -12.96 5.76
C SER A 230 -20.08 -13.29 4.32
N ARG A 231 -21.38 -13.14 4.04
CA ARG A 231 -21.97 -13.26 2.71
C ARG A 231 -22.26 -11.91 2.05
N SER A 232 -21.96 -10.80 2.73
CA SER A 232 -22.08 -9.49 2.11
C SER A 232 -21.18 -9.44 0.88
N ALA A 233 -21.65 -8.79 -0.20
CA ALA A 233 -20.74 -8.41 -1.26
C ALA A 233 -19.57 -7.65 -0.64
N GLU A 234 -18.35 -8.07 -0.94
CA GLU A 234 -17.17 -7.37 -0.45
C GLU A 234 -17.06 -6.07 -1.24
N ASP A 235 -17.56 -4.97 -0.68
CA ASP A 235 -17.29 -3.60 -1.16
C ASP A 235 -15.80 -3.25 -1.10
N THR A 236 -15.01 -4.17 -0.52
CA THR A 236 -13.60 -3.99 -0.22
C THR A 236 -12.80 -5.21 -0.63
N ASN A 237 -11.64 -4.98 -1.23
CA ASN A 237 -10.62 -6.00 -1.57
C ASN A 237 -10.00 -6.69 -0.33
N VAL A 238 -10.64 -6.71 0.84
CA VAL A 238 -10.02 -7.14 2.11
C VAL A 238 -9.46 -8.57 1.99
N PHE A 239 -10.22 -9.48 1.38
CA PHE A 239 -9.77 -10.83 1.10
C PHE A 239 -8.50 -10.85 0.24
N ALA A 240 -8.43 -10.01 -0.80
CA ALA A 240 -7.23 -9.88 -1.63
C ALA A 240 -6.04 -9.30 -0.83
N TYR A 241 -6.24 -8.15 -0.17
CA TYR A 241 -5.22 -7.39 0.57
C TYR A 241 -4.59 -8.17 1.72
N TYR A 242 -5.34 -9.01 2.44
CA TYR A 242 -4.85 -9.64 3.67
C TYR A 242 -4.77 -11.16 3.58
N VAL A 243 -5.80 -11.83 3.05
CA VAL A 243 -5.84 -13.29 3.03
C VAL A 243 -5.05 -13.83 1.85
N MET A 244 -5.40 -13.44 0.62
CA MET A 244 -4.70 -13.92 -0.56
C MET A 244 -3.27 -13.41 -0.61
N LYS A 245 -3.00 -12.15 -0.24
CA LYS A 245 -1.62 -11.66 -0.09
C LYS A 245 -0.75 -12.60 0.75
N TRP A 246 -1.22 -13.02 1.93
CA TRP A 246 -0.49 -13.97 2.78
C TRP A 246 -0.26 -15.32 2.10
N VAL A 247 -1.27 -15.87 1.42
CA VAL A 247 -1.12 -17.10 0.62
C VAL A 247 -0.05 -16.92 -0.46
N LEU A 248 -0.06 -15.80 -1.18
CA LEU A 248 0.93 -15.50 -2.23
C LEU A 248 2.34 -15.31 -1.66
N MET A 249 2.49 -14.78 -0.44
CA MET A 249 3.79 -14.63 0.23
C MET A 249 4.48 -15.97 0.49
N ALA A 250 3.74 -17.06 0.69
CA ALA A 250 4.31 -18.40 0.78
C ALA A 250 4.97 -18.87 -0.54
N HIS A 251 4.66 -18.20 -1.65
CA HIS A 251 5.13 -18.50 -3.01
C HIS A 251 5.83 -17.29 -3.65
N THR A 252 6.49 -16.45 -2.84
CA THR A 252 7.02 -15.14 -3.25
C THR A 252 7.84 -15.18 -4.54
N GLU A 253 8.73 -16.16 -4.72
CA GLU A 253 9.58 -16.25 -5.91
C GLU A 253 8.76 -16.50 -7.19
N ALA A 254 7.83 -17.45 -7.17
CA ALA A 254 6.97 -17.73 -8.31
C ALA A 254 6.08 -16.53 -8.66
N VAL A 255 5.54 -15.86 -7.63
CA VAL A 255 4.63 -14.74 -7.76
C VAL A 255 5.32 -13.48 -8.31
N LEU A 256 6.55 -13.18 -7.88
CA LEU A 256 7.26 -11.98 -8.34
C LEU A 256 8.02 -12.19 -9.65
N LEU A 257 8.54 -13.39 -9.93
CA LEU A 257 9.28 -13.66 -11.17
C LEU A 257 8.34 -13.86 -12.37
N ALA A 258 7.15 -14.40 -12.14
CA ALA A 258 6.21 -14.71 -13.21
C ALA A 258 4.74 -14.48 -12.76
N PRO A 259 4.35 -13.23 -12.47
CA PRO A 259 3.07 -12.92 -11.83
C PRO A 259 1.87 -13.47 -12.61
N ALA A 260 1.80 -13.22 -13.92
CA ALA A 260 0.75 -13.75 -14.79
C ALA A 260 0.72 -15.29 -14.83
N ALA A 261 1.88 -15.94 -14.91
CA ALA A 261 1.97 -17.40 -14.95
C ALA A 261 1.64 -18.04 -13.59
N SER A 262 1.73 -17.28 -12.49
CA SER A 262 1.38 -17.76 -11.15
C SER A 262 -0.13 -17.87 -10.91
N VAL A 263 -0.94 -17.06 -11.61
CA VAL A 263 -2.39 -16.92 -11.38
C VAL A 263 -3.16 -18.25 -11.38
N PRO A 264 -2.93 -19.19 -12.34
CA PRO A 264 -3.61 -20.48 -12.34
C PRO A 264 -3.40 -21.32 -11.08
N HIS A 265 -2.32 -21.06 -10.32
CA HIS A 265 -1.98 -21.80 -9.11
C HIS A 265 -2.61 -21.25 -7.83
N TRP A 266 -3.05 -19.98 -7.83
CA TRP A 266 -3.51 -19.27 -6.62
C TRP A 266 -4.62 -20.01 -5.88
N TRP A 267 -5.57 -20.61 -6.61
CA TRP A 267 -6.62 -21.44 -6.02
C TRP A 267 -6.05 -22.63 -5.24
N SER A 268 -5.18 -23.41 -5.88
CA SER A 268 -4.59 -24.60 -5.25
C SER A 268 -3.68 -24.27 -4.06
N TRP A 269 -3.05 -23.09 -4.07
CA TRP A 269 -2.27 -22.59 -2.95
C TRP A 269 -3.16 -22.21 -1.79
N TRP A 270 -4.28 -21.55 -2.04
CA TRP A 270 -5.26 -21.24 -1.01
C TRP A 270 -5.88 -22.50 -0.40
N GLU A 271 -6.27 -23.49 -1.20
CA GLU A 271 -6.80 -24.77 -0.68
C GLU A 271 -5.81 -25.45 0.28
N LYS A 272 -4.51 -25.42 -0.06
CA LYS A 272 -3.44 -25.95 0.81
C LYS A 272 -3.22 -25.12 2.07
N ALA A 273 -3.39 -23.81 1.98
CA ALA A 273 -3.22 -22.88 3.10
C ALA A 273 -4.44 -22.83 4.03
N LEU A 274 -5.61 -23.26 3.56
CA LEU A 274 -6.88 -23.14 4.28
C LEU A 274 -6.87 -23.78 5.68
N PRO A 275 -6.33 -25.00 5.91
CA PRO A 275 -6.27 -25.57 7.26
C PRO A 275 -5.47 -24.70 8.25
N GLU A 276 -4.38 -24.11 7.78
CA GLU A 276 -3.56 -23.21 8.59
C GLU A 276 -4.27 -21.88 8.84
N LEU A 277 -4.94 -21.34 7.83
CA LEU A 277 -5.74 -20.12 7.95
C LEU A 277 -6.88 -20.29 8.97
N GLU A 278 -7.56 -21.44 8.98
CA GLU A 278 -8.58 -21.76 9.99
C GLU A 278 -7.98 -21.85 11.40
N ARG A 279 -6.79 -22.45 11.54
CA ARG A 279 -6.07 -22.51 12.82
C ARG A 279 -5.72 -21.11 13.33
N LEU A 280 -5.20 -20.25 12.46
CA LEU A 280 -4.87 -18.85 12.77
C LEU A 280 -6.13 -18.07 13.18
N ALA A 281 -7.23 -18.23 12.44
CA ALA A 281 -8.48 -17.56 12.73
C ALA A 281 -9.11 -18.03 14.05
N ALA A 282 -9.03 -19.31 14.39
CA ALA A 282 -9.50 -19.81 15.68
C ALA A 282 -8.72 -19.19 16.86
N GLY A 283 -7.39 -19.09 16.74
CA GLY A 283 -6.55 -18.41 17.73
C GLY A 283 -6.82 -16.91 17.82
N ALA A 284 -7.03 -16.26 16.66
CA ALA A 284 -7.34 -14.83 16.59
C ALA A 284 -8.74 -14.50 17.14
N GLY A 285 -9.73 -15.36 16.91
CA GLY A 285 -11.09 -15.22 17.44
C GLY A 285 -11.15 -15.35 18.95
N ALA A 286 -10.35 -16.24 19.55
CA ALA A 286 -10.19 -16.33 21.00
C ALA A 286 -9.55 -15.06 21.61
N ALA A 287 -8.70 -14.37 20.85
CA ALA A 287 -8.14 -13.05 21.19
C ALA A 287 -9.02 -11.87 20.69
N GLY A 288 -10.17 -12.15 20.06
CA GLY A 288 -10.90 -11.31 19.10
C GLY A 288 -11.65 -10.09 19.65
N ALA A 289 -11.38 -9.64 20.88
CA ALA A 289 -11.96 -8.43 21.45
C ALA A 289 -11.14 -7.16 21.15
N GLY A 290 -10.01 -7.28 20.45
CA GLY A 290 -9.06 -6.19 20.25
C GLY A 290 -9.27 -5.37 18.97
N THR A 291 -8.85 -4.11 19.05
CA THR A 291 -8.62 -3.24 17.90
C THR A 291 -7.49 -3.80 17.02
N VAL A 292 -7.66 -3.77 15.70
CA VAL A 292 -6.67 -4.25 14.72
C VAL A 292 -6.11 -3.07 13.94
N ARG A 293 -4.78 -3.00 13.83
CA ARG A 293 -4.14 -2.08 12.88
C ARG A 293 -4.16 -2.71 11.50
N MET A 294 -4.95 -2.10 10.62
CA MET A 294 -5.03 -2.48 9.23
C MET A 294 -3.92 -1.74 8.49
N GLY A 295 -3.18 -2.42 7.63
CA GLY A 295 -2.12 -1.75 6.87
C GLY A 295 -1.16 -2.73 6.22
N MET A 296 -0.19 -2.19 5.48
CA MET A 296 0.85 -2.96 4.80
C MET A 296 1.99 -3.37 5.76
N THR A 297 1.89 -3.07 7.05
CA THR A 297 2.76 -3.53 8.15
C THR A 297 1.98 -3.48 9.44
N CYS A 298 2.42 -4.34 10.35
CA CYS A 298 2.09 -4.28 11.74
C CYS A 298 3.21 -3.47 12.37
N ALA A 299 2.86 -2.44 13.13
CA ALA A 299 3.83 -1.85 14.06
C ALA A 299 4.31 -3.00 14.94
N GLY A 300 5.61 -3.33 14.89
CA GLY A 300 6.15 -4.39 15.72
C GLY A 300 5.70 -4.20 17.16
N LYS A 301 5.33 -5.29 17.86
CA LYS A 301 4.85 -5.26 19.26
C LYS A 301 5.85 -4.63 20.26
N GLY A 302 7.00 -4.13 19.81
CA GLY A 302 7.92 -3.32 20.59
C GLY A 302 8.53 -2.20 19.75
N ARG A 303 8.43 -0.97 20.27
CA ARG A 303 8.98 0.30 19.75
C ARG A 303 8.25 0.86 18.53
N LEU A 304 7.45 1.90 18.79
CA LEU A 304 7.42 3.08 17.91
C LEU A 304 8.86 3.34 17.46
N GLN A 305 9.16 3.09 16.19
CA GLN A 305 10.42 3.48 15.59
C GLN A 305 10.52 5.00 15.78
N ARG A 306 11.37 5.43 16.71
CA ARG A 306 11.90 6.79 16.65
C ARG A 306 12.65 6.81 15.32
N LEU A 307 12.20 7.67 14.40
CA LEU A 307 12.99 8.06 13.24
C LEU A 307 14.40 8.40 13.74
N PRO A 308 15.46 8.05 12.98
CA PRO A 308 16.82 8.37 13.39
C PRO A 308 16.91 9.87 13.65
N THR A 309 17.12 10.23 14.92
CA THR A 309 17.51 11.57 15.30
C THR A 309 18.87 11.80 14.65
N THR A 310 18.90 12.64 13.62
CA THR A 310 20.14 13.19 13.10
C THR A 310 20.86 13.89 14.25
N THR A 311 21.94 13.28 14.73
CA THR A 311 22.94 13.99 15.52
C THR A 311 23.55 15.03 14.60
N THR A 312 23.17 16.28 14.80
CA THR A 312 23.93 17.44 14.34
C THR A 312 25.19 17.54 15.20
N GLU A 313 26.35 17.46 14.54
CA GLU A 313 27.57 18.11 15.01
C GLU A 313 27.41 19.64 14.98
#